data_AF-A0A8T7AKL5-F1
#
_entry.id   AF-A0A8T7AKL5-F1
#
_cell.length_a   1.000
_cell.length_b   1.000
_cell.length_c   1.000
_cell.angle_alpha   90.00
_cell.angle_beta   90.00
_cell.angle_gamma   90.00
#
_symmetry.space_group_name_H-M   'P 1'
#
loop_
_entity.id
_entity.type
_entity.pdbx_description
1 polymer ?
#
loop_
_entity_poly.entity_id
_entity_poly.type
_entity_poly.pdbx_seq_one_letter_code
_entity_poly.pdbx_strand_id
1 'polypeptide(L)'
;MRRWFVCLLLVVCCLTGTVAWAEAPGADQGLEILRAYLDGLETITADFRQQIVDRDLEPIDDSSGRVILKKPGRFRWDYREPYERVISADGERVWLYEVDLEQVTIRRLDAGLGET
;
A
#
# COMPACT_ATOMS: atom_id res chain seq x y z
N MET A 1 -31.23 -55.42 31.54
CA MET A 1 -31.72 -54.02 31.45
C MET A 1 -30.95 -53.12 32.42
N ARG A 2 -29.71 -52.73 32.06
CA ARG A 2 -28.84 -51.80 32.80
C ARG A 2 -27.54 -51.77 32.00
N ARG A 3 -27.25 -50.64 31.34
CA ARG A 3 -25.97 -50.22 30.70
C ARG A 3 -26.11 -49.37 29.42
N TRP A 4 -27.32 -49.05 28.97
CA TRP A 4 -27.53 -48.12 27.84
C TRP A 4 -27.69 -46.64 28.21
N PHE A 5 -27.59 -46.28 29.48
CA PHE A 5 -27.66 -44.87 29.90
C PHE A 5 -26.33 -44.11 29.82
N VAL A 6 -25.20 -44.78 29.57
CA VAL A 6 -23.89 -44.12 29.51
C VAL A 6 -23.55 -43.58 28.10
N CYS A 7 -24.26 -44.01 27.05
CA CYS A 7 -24.07 -43.42 25.72
C CYS A 7 -24.78 -42.08 25.52
N LEU A 8 -25.71 -41.70 26.41
CA LEU A 8 -26.52 -40.50 26.19
C LEU A 8 -25.85 -39.20 26.67
N LEU A 9 -24.70 -39.28 27.34
CA LEU A 9 -23.99 -38.11 27.89
C LEU A 9 -22.74 -37.69 27.11
N LEU A 10 -22.30 -38.44 26.08
CA LEU A 10 -21.19 -38.03 25.21
C LEU A 10 -21.63 -37.43 23.87
N VAL A 11 -22.92 -37.49 23.53
CA VAL A 11 -23.45 -36.90 22.28
C VAL A 11 -23.87 -35.43 22.45
N VAL A 12 -24.02 -34.95 23.69
CA VAL A 12 -24.56 -33.60 23.99
C VAL A 12 -23.50 -32.50 23.88
N CYS A 13 -22.21 -32.82 23.84
CA CYS A 13 -21.15 -31.80 23.71
C CYS A 13 -20.85 -31.38 22.25
N CYS A 14 -21.38 -32.11 21.26
CA CYS A 14 -21.30 -31.69 19.84
C CYS A 14 -22.39 -30.67 19.43
N LEU A 15 -23.30 -30.28 20.34
CA LEU A 15 -24.48 -29.47 20.03
C LEU A 15 -24.34 -27.96 20.35
N THR A 16 -23.20 -27.49 20.87
CA THR A 16 -23.02 -26.05 21.18
C THR A 16 -21.68 -25.46 20.76
N GLY A 17 -20.79 -26.25 20.17
CA GLY A 17 -19.53 -25.76 19.62
C GLY A 17 -19.67 -25.29 18.18
N THR A 18 -20.40 -24.19 17.93
CA THR A 18 -20.16 -23.45 16.68
C THR A 18 -18.76 -22.85 16.80
N VAL A 19 -17.76 -23.57 16.28
CA VAL A 19 -16.54 -22.94 15.84
C VAL A 19 -16.94 -21.94 14.77
N ALA A 20 -17.05 -20.67 15.16
CA ALA A 20 -17.14 -19.58 14.21
C ALA A 20 -15.81 -19.58 13.46
N TRP A 21 -15.80 -20.20 12.28
CA TRP A 21 -14.74 -19.98 11.31
C TRP A 21 -14.81 -18.49 11.00
N ALA A 22 -13.90 -17.72 11.59
CA ALA A 22 -13.75 -16.31 11.23
C ALA A 22 -13.33 -16.31 9.76
N GLU A 23 -14.28 -15.98 8.89
CA GLU A 23 -14.01 -15.79 7.48
C GLU A 23 -13.00 -14.65 7.37
N ALA A 24 -11.88 -14.90 6.68
CA ALA A 24 -10.87 -13.88 6.50
C ALA A 24 -11.55 -12.65 5.87
N PRO A 25 -11.23 -11.43 6.34
CA PRO A 25 -11.82 -10.21 5.80
C PRO A 25 -11.67 -10.23 4.27
N GLY A 26 -12.80 -10.20 3.56
CA GLY A 26 -12.81 -10.18 2.10
C GLY A 26 -12.12 -8.93 1.56
N ALA A 27 -11.67 -8.97 0.31
CA ALA A 27 -10.98 -7.84 -0.33
C ALA A 27 -11.77 -6.51 -0.22
N ASP A 28 -13.10 -6.59 -0.22
CA ASP A 28 -13.99 -5.44 -0.06
C ASP A 28 -13.86 -4.75 1.31
N GLN A 29 -13.64 -5.52 2.37
CA GLN A 29 -13.45 -4.98 3.73
C GLN A 29 -12.09 -4.27 3.86
N GLY A 30 -11.04 -4.81 3.24
CA GLY A 30 -9.73 -4.15 3.19
C GLY A 30 -9.78 -2.82 2.43
N LEU A 31 -10.54 -2.77 1.33
CA LEU A 31 -10.74 -1.54 0.57
C LEU A 31 -11.51 -0.48 1.37
N GLU A 32 -12.54 -0.88 2.11
CA GLU A 32 -13.30 0.06 2.96
C GLU A 32 -12.42 0.65 4.07
N ILE A 33 -11.61 -0.18 4.74
CA ILE A 33 -10.65 0.28 5.76
C ILE A 33 -9.64 1.27 5.15
N LEU A 34 -9.07 0.94 3.98
CA LEU A 34 -8.13 1.82 3.30
C LEU A 34 -8.79 3.16 2.90
N ARG A 35 -10.02 3.12 2.39
CA ARG A 35 -10.78 4.32 2.04
C ARG A 35 -11.02 5.19 3.27
N ALA A 36 -11.47 4.60 4.37
CA ALA A 36 -11.69 5.31 5.62
C ALA A 36 -10.41 5.94 6.17
N TYR A 37 -9.27 5.24 6.06
CA TYR A 37 -7.96 5.77 6.46
C TYR A 37 -7.51 6.96 5.58
N LEU A 38 -7.74 6.87 4.27
CA LEU A 38 -7.37 7.91 3.31
C LEU A 38 -8.37 9.06 3.23
N ASP A 39 -9.57 8.90 3.81
CA ASP A 39 -10.59 9.93 3.86
C ASP A 39 -10.14 11.08 4.75
N GLY A 40 -10.38 12.32 4.29
CA GLY A 40 -9.88 13.52 4.96
C GLY A 40 -8.35 13.74 4.94
N LEU A 41 -7.54 12.77 4.49
CA LEU A 41 -6.09 12.95 4.36
C LEU A 41 -5.77 13.86 3.17
N GLU A 42 -5.49 15.14 3.45
CA GLU A 42 -5.17 16.14 2.43
C GLU A 42 -3.69 16.17 2.07
N THR A 43 -2.81 15.97 3.05
CA THR A 43 -1.36 16.09 2.88
C THR A 43 -0.61 14.94 3.54
N ILE A 44 0.49 14.54 2.90
CA ILE A 44 1.44 13.58 3.43
C ILE A 44 2.82 14.19 3.28
N THR A 45 3.68 14.02 4.28
CA THR A 45 5.11 14.30 4.17
C THR A 45 5.87 13.18 4.86
N ALA A 46 6.86 12.61 4.17
CA ALA A 46 7.67 11.54 4.71
C ALA A 46 9.06 11.55 4.08
N ASP A 47 10.07 11.14 4.83
CA ASP A 47 11.33 10.69 4.25
C ASP A 47 11.18 9.23 3.81
N PHE A 48 11.83 8.84 2.71
CA PHE A 48 11.73 7.49 2.14
C PHE A 48 13.12 6.89 1.89
N ARG A 49 13.14 5.55 1.84
CA ARG A 49 14.19 4.74 1.26
C ARG A 49 13.55 3.71 0.33
N GLN A 50 14.00 3.66 -0.91
CA GLN A 50 13.50 2.77 -1.95
C GLN A 50 14.63 1.83 -2.34
N GLN A 51 14.36 0.52 -2.30
CA GLN A 51 15.28 -0.51 -2.78
C GLN A 51 14.60 -1.24 -3.93
N ILE A 52 15.26 -1.28 -5.08
CA ILE A 52 14.83 -2.07 -6.24
C ILE A 52 15.66 -3.34 -6.24
N VAL A 53 15.00 -4.48 -6.35
CA VAL A 53 15.63 -5.80 -6.43
C VAL A 53 15.31 -6.46 -7.77
N ASP A 54 16.18 -7.35 -8.23
CA ASP A 54 15.93 -8.16 -9.41
C ASP A 54 15.07 -9.42 -9.09
N ARG A 55 15.02 -10.36 -10.04
CA ARG A 55 14.24 -11.60 -9.90
C ARG A 55 14.81 -12.56 -8.85
N ASP A 56 16.10 -12.46 -8.59
CA ASP A 56 16.83 -13.28 -7.63
C ASP A 56 16.88 -12.60 -6.25
N LEU A 57 16.16 -11.48 -6.08
CA LEU A 57 16.10 -10.62 -4.90
C LEU A 57 17.42 -9.91 -4.58
N GLU A 58 18.30 -9.76 -5.56
CA GLU A 58 19.53 -8.99 -5.42
C GLU A 58 19.24 -7.49 -5.59
N PRO A 59 19.72 -6.60 -4.71
CA PRO A 59 19.53 -5.16 -4.86
C PRO A 59 20.23 -4.62 -6.11
N ILE A 60 19.47 -3.95 -6.98
CA ILE A 60 19.97 -3.29 -8.19
C ILE A 60 19.94 -1.76 -8.12
N ASP A 61 19.14 -1.20 -7.20
CA ASP A 61 19.11 0.23 -6.91
C ASP A 61 18.71 0.45 -5.44
N ASP A 62 19.27 1.50 -4.84
CA ASP A 62 18.92 1.96 -3.48
C ASP A 62 18.95 3.48 -3.51
N SER A 63 17.82 4.10 -3.18
CA SER A 63 17.68 5.55 -3.21
C SER A 63 16.94 6.07 -2.00
N SER A 64 17.28 7.29 -1.60
CA SER A 64 16.69 7.94 -0.43
C SER A 64 16.21 9.35 -0.78
N GLY A 65 15.24 9.85 -0.02
CA GLY A 65 14.69 11.16 -0.32
C GLY A 65 13.53 11.58 0.57
N ARG A 66 12.78 12.56 0.08
CA ARG A 66 11.57 13.08 0.73
C ARG A 66 10.43 13.14 -0.26
N VAL A 67 9.24 12.78 0.22
CA VAL A 67 7.99 12.89 -0.50
C VAL A 67 7.05 13.86 0.19
N ILE A 68 6.35 14.65 -0.59
CA ILE A 68 5.22 15.48 -0.19
C ILE A 68 4.07 15.19 -1.13
N LEU A 69 2.91 14.85 -0.60
CA LEU A 69 1.67 14.74 -1.38
C LEU A 69 0.66 15.76 -0.87
N LYS A 70 -0.09 16.36 -1.80
CA LYS A 70 -1.20 17.25 -1.50
C LYS A 70 -2.35 16.97 -2.46
N LYS A 71 -3.48 16.52 -1.94
CA LYS A 71 -4.68 16.36 -2.75
C LYS A 71 -5.22 17.72 -3.25
N PRO A 72 -5.91 17.75 -4.40
CA PRO A 72 -5.88 16.73 -5.45
C PRO A 72 -4.62 16.88 -6.32
N GLY A 73 -4.08 15.75 -6.80
CA GLY A 73 -3.14 15.69 -7.94
C GLY A 73 -1.76 16.32 -7.78
N ARG A 74 -1.43 16.93 -6.64
CA ARG A 74 -0.11 17.54 -6.41
C ARG A 74 0.78 16.62 -5.60
N PHE A 75 2.02 16.49 -6.05
CA PHE A 75 3.04 15.79 -5.30
C PHE A 75 4.43 16.30 -5.64
N ARG A 76 5.39 15.97 -4.78
CA ARG A 76 6.81 16.23 -4.98
C ARG A 76 7.63 15.10 -4.36
N TRP A 77 8.49 14.48 -5.15
CA TRP A 77 9.57 13.59 -4.73
C TRP A 77 10.90 14.29 -4.95
N ASP A 78 11.66 14.43 -3.87
CA ASP A 78 13.03 14.90 -3.89
C ASP A 78 13.93 13.69 -3.58
N TYR A 79 14.54 13.10 -4.61
CA TYR A 79 15.60 12.11 -4.46
C TYR A 79 16.88 12.83 -4.07
N ARG A 80 17.54 12.35 -3.00
CA ARG A 80 18.76 12.93 -2.43
C ARG A 80 19.98 12.05 -2.66
N GLU A 81 19.80 10.73 -2.66
CA GLU A 81 20.89 9.77 -2.85
C GLU A 81 20.45 8.63 -3.78
N PRO A 82 21.37 8.05 -4.56
CA PRO A 82 22.74 8.54 -4.82
C PRO A 82 22.78 9.70 -5.84
N TYR A 83 21.70 9.92 -6.58
CA TYR A 83 21.60 10.94 -7.62
C TYR A 83 20.44 11.90 -7.32
N GLU A 84 20.70 13.20 -7.41
CA GLU A 84 19.71 14.24 -7.16
C GLU A 84 18.71 14.34 -8.33
N ARG A 85 17.43 14.08 -8.01
CA ARG A 85 16.33 14.13 -8.98
C ARG A 85 15.09 14.67 -8.31
N VAL A 86 14.35 15.50 -9.02
CA VAL A 86 13.08 16.06 -8.54
C VAL A 86 11.96 15.62 -9.45
N ILE A 87 10.96 14.95 -8.90
CA ILE A 87 9.70 14.65 -9.59
C ILE A 87 8.61 15.48 -8.95
N SER A 88 7.94 16.33 -9.71
CA SER A 88 6.87 17.19 -9.20
C SER A 88 5.63 17.09 -10.07
N ALA A 89 4.46 17.19 -9.49
CA ALA A 89 3.21 17.37 -10.20
C ALA A 89 2.37 18.50 -9.60
N ASP A 90 1.72 19.26 -10.45
CA ASP A 90 0.89 20.42 -10.09
C ASP A 90 -0.62 20.13 -10.16
N GLY A 91 -1.00 18.93 -10.59
CA GLY A 91 -2.37 18.50 -10.85
C GLY A 91 -2.72 18.40 -12.33
N GLU A 92 -1.89 18.91 -13.23
CA GLU A 92 -2.08 18.83 -14.68
C GLU A 92 -0.92 18.14 -15.40
N ARG A 93 0.31 18.33 -14.91
CA ARG A 93 1.52 17.80 -15.52
C ARG A 93 2.46 17.22 -14.47
N VAL A 94 3.39 16.40 -14.95
CA VAL A 94 4.51 15.87 -14.19
C VAL A 94 5.80 16.42 -14.80
N TRP A 95 6.67 16.95 -13.95
CA TRP A 95 8.03 17.36 -14.27
C TRP A 95 9.00 16.40 -13.62
N LEU A 96 9.96 15.91 -14.40
CA LEU A 96 11.14 15.23 -13.93
C LEU A 96 12.34 16.13 -14.21
N TYR A 97 13.05 16.54 -13.18
CA TYR A 97 14.30 17.27 -13.26
C TYR A 97 15.45 16.38 -12.79
N GLU A 98 16.40 16.13 -13.68
CA GLU A 98 17.63 15.39 -13.41
C GLU A 98 18.77 16.40 -13.26
N VAL A 99 19.25 16.60 -12.03
CA VAL A 99 20.17 17.70 -11.69
C VAL A 99 21.49 17.55 -12.44
N ASP A 100 22.07 16.35 -12.40
CA ASP A 100 23.38 16.06 -13.03
C ASP A 100 23.38 16.20 -14.55
N LEU A 101 22.22 16.01 -15.17
CA LEU A 101 22.04 16.14 -16.62
C LEU A 101 21.55 17.53 -17.04
N GLU A 102 21.25 18.40 -16.06
CA GLU A 102 20.61 19.69 -16.28
C GLU A 102 19.35 19.58 -17.16
N GLN A 103 18.62 18.46 -17.04
CA GLN A 103 17.58 18.08 -17.98
C GLN A 103 16.19 18.08 -17.32
N VAL A 104 15.21 18.65 -18.03
CA VAL A 104 13.80 18.63 -17.62
C VAL A 104 12.95 17.87 -18.64
N THR A 105 12.22 16.86 -18.17
CA THR A 105 11.19 16.14 -18.94
C THR A 105 9.80 16.50 -18.42
N ILE A 106 8.86 16.79 -19.31
CA ILE A 106 7.48 17.20 -18.97
C ILE A 106 6.48 16.25 -19.62
N ARG A 107 5.52 15.76 -18.85
CA ARG A 107 4.43 14.89 -19.33
C ARG A 107 3.09 15.36 -18.79
N ARG A 108 2.00 15.06 -19.48
CA ARG A 108 0.65 15.28 -18.95
C ARG A 108 0.42 14.30 -17.79
N LEU A 109 -0.28 14.76 -16.75
CA LEU A 109 -0.72 13.89 -15.66
C LEU A 109 -1.99 13.20 -16.15
N ASP A 110 -1.82 12.04 -16.76
CA ASP A 110 -2.95 11.18 -17.16
C ASP A 110 -3.55 10.57 -15.88
N ALA A 111 -4.86 10.26 -15.89
CA ALA A 111 -5.62 9.91 -14.69
C ALA A 111 -5.22 8.60 -13.97
N GLY A 112 -4.09 7.99 -14.33
CA GLY A 112 -3.58 6.76 -13.73
C GLY A 112 -2.11 6.87 -13.35
N LEU A 113 -1.83 7.18 -12.08
CA LEU A 113 -0.55 6.80 -11.44
C LEU A 113 -0.52 5.31 -11.06
N GLY A 114 -1.58 4.55 -11.38
CA GLY A 114 -1.78 3.14 -11.03
C GLY A 114 -1.89 2.18 -12.21
N GLU A 115 -1.58 2.62 -13.44
CA GLU A 115 -1.42 1.72 -14.60
C GLU A 115 0.06 1.38 -14.81
N THR A 116 0.68 0.77 -13.80
CA THR A 116 1.98 0.11 -13.91
C THR A 116 1.90 -1.28 -13.31
#